data_AF-A0A1A8UG31-F1
#
_entry.id   AF-A0A1A8UG31-F1
#
_cell.length_a   1.000
_cell.length_b   1.000
_cell.length_c   1.000
_cell.angle_alpha   90.00
_cell.angle_beta   90.00
_cell.angle_gamma   90.00
#
_symmetry.space_group_name_H-M   'P 1'
#
loop_
_entity.id
_entity.type
_entity.pdbx_description
1 polymer ?
#
loop_
_entity_poly.entity_id
_entity_poly.type
_entity_poly.pdbx_seq_one_letter_code
_entity_poly.pdbx_strand_id
1 'polypeptide(L)'
;IDTPILNGADADIPPEELMFIISKPPKHGAILNQLSTGSVLVTNFTLEQIREASSIIYEHEDSETTEDSFDVLLTDGMYSVQK
;
A
#
# COMPACT_ATOMS: atom_id res chain seq x y z
N ILE A 1 -26.07 -1.46 -13.54
CA ILE A 1 -25.12 -0.60 -12.81
C ILE A 1 -23.75 -1.08 -13.23
N ASP A 2 -23.19 -0.43 -14.23
CA ASP A 2 -21.84 -0.70 -14.73
C ASP A 2 -20.84 -0.41 -13.62
N THR A 3 -19.94 -1.36 -13.36
CA THR A 3 -18.78 -1.19 -12.49
C THR A 3 -17.53 -1.02 -13.36
N PRO A 4 -17.16 0.22 -13.75
CA PRO A 4 -15.89 0.50 -14.40
C PRO A 4 -14.74 0.73 -13.41
N ILE A 5 -14.89 0.38 -12.12
CA ILE A 5 -13.96 0.82 -11.06
C ILE A 5 -12.87 -0.22 -10.73
N LEU A 6 -12.82 -1.35 -11.44
CA LEU A 6 -11.75 -2.33 -11.22
C LEU A 6 -11.28 -3.02 -12.52
N ASN A 7 -11.29 -2.27 -13.61
CA ASN A 7 -10.46 -2.57 -14.77
C ASN A 7 -10.01 -1.21 -15.28
N GLY A 8 -8.78 -0.85 -14.93
CA GLY A 8 -8.07 0.21 -15.62
C GLY A 8 -8.00 -0.14 -17.10
N ALA A 9 -9.02 0.28 -17.84
CA ALA A 9 -8.90 0.74 -19.21
C ALA A 9 -8.29 2.15 -19.22
N ASP A 10 -7.39 2.43 -18.28
CA ASP A 10 -6.37 3.44 -18.43
C ASP A 10 -5.11 2.67 -18.86
N ALA A 11 -5.02 2.46 -20.16
CA ALA A 11 -3.90 1.80 -20.82
C ALA A 11 -2.70 2.74 -20.97
N ASP A 12 -2.72 3.92 -20.34
CA ASP A 12 -1.75 4.99 -20.56
C ASP A 12 -0.75 5.17 -19.40
N ILE A 13 -0.97 4.54 -18.24
CA ILE A 13 -0.06 4.66 -17.09
C ILE A 13 0.55 3.29 -16.74
N PRO A 14 1.88 3.13 -16.81
CA PRO A 14 2.50 1.89 -16.36
C PRO A 14 2.18 1.70 -14.87
N PRO A 15 1.73 0.51 -14.45
CA PRO A 15 1.39 0.22 -13.04
C PRO A 15 2.58 0.41 -12.07
N GLU A 16 3.77 0.63 -12.61
CA GLU A 16 5.03 0.97 -11.95
C GLU A 16 5.00 2.36 -11.29
N GLU A 17 4.12 3.28 -11.69
CA GLU A 17 4.01 4.63 -11.11
C GLU A 17 2.97 4.78 -9.99
N LEU A 18 2.25 3.71 -9.65
CA LEU A 18 1.23 3.75 -8.59
C LEU A 18 1.87 3.81 -7.21
N MET A 19 1.58 4.90 -6.49
CA MET A 19 2.06 5.17 -5.15
C MET A 19 0.92 5.06 -4.13
N PHE A 20 1.11 4.20 -3.14
CA PHE A 20 0.24 4.06 -1.98
C PHE A 20 0.84 4.87 -0.83
N ILE A 21 0.05 5.76 -0.24
CA ILE A 21 0.45 6.57 0.91
C ILE A 21 -0.45 6.19 2.08
N ILE A 22 0.14 5.73 3.17
CA ILE A 22 -0.57 5.41 4.40
C ILE A 22 -1.05 6.72 5.03
N SER A 23 -2.34 7.01 4.84
CA SER A 23 -2.99 8.19 5.41
C SER A 23 -3.32 8.01 6.88
N LYS A 24 -3.62 6.76 7.27
CA LYS A 24 -3.86 6.37 8.65
C LYS A 24 -3.11 5.09 8.95
N PRO A 25 -2.13 5.11 9.87
CA PRO A 25 -1.35 3.93 10.18
C PRO A 25 -2.20 2.88 10.91
N PRO A 26 -1.77 1.59 10.84
CA PRO A 26 -2.32 0.52 11.65
C PRO A 26 -2.28 0.87 13.15
N LYS A 27 -3.24 0.35 13.92
CA LYS A 27 -3.34 0.58 15.38
C LYS A 27 -2.67 -0.50 16.22
N HIS A 28 -2.50 -1.68 15.64
CA HIS A 28 -2.06 -2.91 16.29
C HIS A 28 -0.86 -3.52 15.56
N GLY A 29 -0.07 -2.69 14.88
CA GLY A 29 1.09 -3.09 14.11
C GLY A 29 1.74 -1.95 13.34
N ALA A 30 2.63 -2.32 12.44
CA ALA A 30 3.36 -1.40 11.57
C ALA A 30 3.50 -1.98 10.16
N ILE A 31 3.51 -1.09 9.16
CA ILE A 31 3.89 -1.45 7.80
C ILE A 31 5.38 -1.15 7.64
N LEU A 32 6.14 -2.17 7.28
CA LEU A 32 7.58 -2.11 7.15
C LEU A 32 7.99 -2.46 5.71
N ASN A 33 9.06 -1.83 5.23
CA ASN A 33 9.77 -2.27 4.04
C ASN A 33 10.98 -3.09 4.48
N GLN A 34 10.93 -4.38 4.16
CA GLN A 34 11.95 -5.37 4.41
C GLN A 34 13.05 -5.25 3.36
N LEU A 35 14.18 -4.69 3.77
CA LEU A 35 15.39 -4.57 2.97
C LEU A 35 16.41 -5.62 3.42
N SER A 36 17.41 -5.88 2.60
CA SER A 36 18.54 -6.77 2.94
C SER A 36 19.35 -6.25 4.14
N THR A 37 19.26 -4.95 4.45
CA THR A 37 19.90 -4.30 5.59
C THR A 37 19.04 -4.26 6.86
N GLY A 38 17.81 -4.78 6.80
CA GLY A 38 16.83 -4.75 7.89
C GLY A 38 15.47 -4.18 7.45
N SER A 39 14.53 -4.12 8.37
CA SER A 39 13.18 -3.59 8.12
C SER A 39 13.10 -2.12 8.52
N VAL A 40 12.49 -1.28 7.66
CA VAL A 40 12.28 0.15 7.93
C VAL A 40 10.81 0.48 7.91
N LEU A 41 10.35 1.33 8.83
CA LEU A 41 8.98 1.84 8.83
C LEU A 41 8.71 2.61 7.54
N VAL A 42 7.61 2.26 6.87
CA VAL A 42 7.18 2.95 5.66
C VAL A 42 5.83 3.60 5.85
N THR A 43 5.71 4.80 5.28
CA THR A 43 4.46 5.56 5.21
C THR A 43 3.96 5.67 3.77
N ASN A 44 4.76 5.25 2.80
CA ASN A 44 4.39 5.16 1.41
C ASN A 44 5.18 4.05 0.72
N PHE A 45 4.59 3.44 -0.29
CA PHE A 45 5.19 2.37 -1.08
C PHE A 45 4.56 2.31 -2.47
N THR A 46 5.28 1.77 -3.44
CA THR A 46 4.77 1.60 -4.80
C THR A 46 4.14 0.23 -5.01
N LEU A 47 3.32 0.09 -6.05
CA LEU A 47 2.76 -1.22 -6.44
C LEU A 47 3.87 -2.23 -6.80
N GLU A 48 4.96 -1.76 -7.41
CA GLU A 48 6.13 -2.58 -7.75
C GLU A 48 6.77 -3.20 -6.50
N GLN A 49 6.92 -2.43 -5.41
CA GLN A 49 7.49 -2.92 -4.15
C GLN A 49 6.67 -4.06 -3.51
N ILE A 50 5.35 -4.08 -3.77
CA ILE A 50 4.45 -5.16 -3.36
C ILE A 50 4.59 -6.34 -4.34
N ARG A 51 4.55 -6.10 -5.66
CA ARG A 51 4.48 -7.14 -6.68
C ARG A 51 5.78 -7.91 -6.87
N GLU A 52 6.90 -7.20 -6.94
CA GLU A 52 8.19 -7.80 -7.33
C GLU A 52 9.02 -8.19 -6.12
N ALA A 53 9.07 -7.33 -5.12
CA ALA A 53 9.99 -7.49 -4.01
C ALA A 53 9.36 -8.17 -2.79
N SER A 54 8.02 -8.28 -2.71
CA SER A 54 7.29 -8.65 -1.47
C SER A 54 7.87 -7.94 -0.24
N SER A 55 8.37 -6.73 -0.45
CA SER A 55 9.21 -6.03 0.52
C SER A 55 8.36 -5.31 1.54
N ILE A 56 7.13 -4.98 1.19
CA ILE A 56 6.16 -4.37 2.09
C ILE A 56 5.50 -5.47 2.92
N ILE A 57 5.77 -5.47 4.22
CA ILE A 57 5.23 -6.42 5.19
C ILE A 57 4.42 -5.69 6.26
N TYR A 58 3.45 -6.40 6.83
CA TYR A 58 2.77 -5.99 8.05
C TYR A 58 3.36 -6.76 9.23
N GLU A 59 3.80 -6.05 10.26
CA GLU A 59 4.27 -6.60 11.52
C GLU A 59 3.25 -6.29 12.62
N HIS A 60 2.70 -7.33 13.24
CA HIS A 60 1.73 -7.19 14.34
C HIS A 60 2.46 -7.04 15.67
N GLU A 61 1.97 -6.18 16.56
CA GLU A 61 2.64 -5.89 17.84
C GLU A 61 2.35 -6.91 18.96
N ASP A 62 2.05 -8.17 18.61
CA ASP A 62 1.75 -9.29 19.51
C ASP A 62 0.59 -9.03 20.50
N SER A 63 -0.29 -8.09 20.18
CA SER A 63 -1.50 -7.84 20.98
C SER A 63 -2.55 -8.94 20.77
N GLU A 64 -3.47 -9.14 21.72
CA GLU A 64 -4.61 -10.07 21.55
C GLU A 64 -5.70 -9.52 20.62
N THR A 65 -5.30 -8.75 19.58
CA THR A 65 -6.22 -8.24 18.58
C THR A 65 -6.18 -9.12 17.34
N THR A 66 -7.36 -9.51 16.87
CA THR A 66 -7.50 -10.37 15.67
C THR A 66 -7.67 -9.56 14.39
N GLU A 67 -7.86 -8.25 14.51
CA GLU A 67 -8.14 -7.35 13.40
C GLU A 67 -7.35 -6.04 13.57
N ASP A 68 -6.76 -5.58 12.47
CA ASP A 68 -6.21 -4.24 12.35
C ASP A 68 -6.59 -3.65 10.99
N SER A 69 -6.59 -2.32 10.90
CA SER A 69 -6.99 -1.57 9.72
C SER A 69 -6.13 -0.33 9.56
N PHE A 70 -5.78 -0.03 8.32
CA PHE A 70 -5.05 1.17 7.94
C PHE A 70 -5.66 1.71 6.65
N ASP A 71 -5.59 3.04 6.47
CA ASP A 71 -6.19 3.71 5.31
C ASP A 71 -5.06 4.16 4.37
N VAL A 72 -5.21 3.88 3.08
CA VAL A 72 -4.22 4.26 2.05
C VAL A 72 -4.84 5.18 1.00
N LEU A 73 -4.06 6.18 0.61
CA LEU A 73 -4.30 7.01 -0.57
C LEU A 73 -3.55 6.38 -1.73
N LEU A 74 -4.25 6.09 -2.81
CA LEU A 74 -3.63 5.65 -4.06
C LEU A 74 -3.53 6.83 -5.00
N THR A 75 -2.33 7.10 -5.50
CA THR A 75 -2.11 8.14 -6.50
C THR A 75 -1.12 7.67 -7.56
N ASP A 76 -1.39 8.04 -8.80
CA ASP A 76 -0.53 7.82 -9.97
C ASP A 76 0.28 9.10 -10.33
N GLY A 77 0.31 10.09 -9.44
CA GLY A 77 0.96 11.39 -9.67
C GLY A 77 0.12 12.39 -10.49
N MET A 78 -0.91 11.95 -11.21
CA MET A 78 -1.82 12.80 -12.00
C MET A 78 -3.24 12.87 -11.40
N TYR A 79 -3.66 11.82 -10.71
CA TYR A 79 -4.95 11.66 -10.04
C TYR A 79 -4.75 10.94 -8.69
N SER A 80 -5.58 11.30 -7.70
CA SER A 80 -5.57 10.68 -6.38
C SER A 80 -6.97 10.12 -6.09
N VAL A 81 -7.06 8.82 -5.80
CA VAL A 81 -8.30 8.17 -5.37
C VAL A 81 -8.16 7.85 -3.88
N GLN A 82 -9.10 8.36 -3.09
CA GLN A 82 -9.20 8.08 -1.66
C GLN A 82 -10.23 6.98 -1.44
N LYS A 83 -9.88 5.92 -0.71
CA LYS A 83 -10.78 4.80 -0.43
C LYS A 83 -10.61 4.28 0.98
#